data_AF-A0A0Q4KR97-F1
#
_entry.id   AF-A0A0Q4KR97-F1
#
_cell.length_a   1.000
_cell.length_b   1.000
_cell.length_c   1.000
_cell.angle_alpha   90.00
_cell.angle_beta   90.00
_cell.angle_gamma   90.00
#
_symmetry.space_group_name_H-M   'P 1'
#
loop_
_entity.id
_entity.type
_entity.pdbx_description
1 polymer ?
#
loop_
_entity_poly.entity_id
_entity_poly.type
_entity_poly.pdbx_seq_one_letter_code
_entity_poly.pdbx_strand_id
1 'polypeptide(L)'
;MCRCPSCLGNAGPDTTTHSGAPMFALNSEDRGDAGSNGKTSLTIAEAAAQLGRANQTWNGSTLGQPAEVTYAFRASAPTSMPNGTSGFSVFNAAQIEQAQIALRAWSDVAGITFTRVSGTNGYSNSAQMLFGNYSTGASGAAAFAYYPGSGVGGDSWYNSSLSYNRAPDNLNYGGQVLVHEIGHAIGLGHPGDYNAGNGSPTYANSAQYYEDTRQYSVMSYWSETNTGGNNGGYYAAAPLLDDIAAAQRLYGANMTTRTGDTTYGFNSNTARDYYSTASSSTPVIFAVWDAGGNDTLDFSGYTQSQLIDLNDGHFSNVGGLTGNVAIAAGVVVENAIGGSGADTILGNEFANTIRGNAGNDRIDGGGGADLLYGGSGADTFLFDALTDSAPNAIDRILDFTSGSDRIDLSAIDANAGVSGDQAFTRVSAFSGAVGQAVFAYDSATNVTSVSLDANGDRIADMVFQVNGTLNPTIDVIL
;
A
#
# COMPACT_ATOMS: atom_id res chain seq x y z
N MET A 1 -9.72 -22.34 14.14
CA MET A 1 -10.77 -22.38 13.10
C MET A 1 -11.40 -21.00 13.10
N CYS A 2 -11.41 -20.34 11.94
CA CYS A 2 -11.97 -19.01 11.77
C CYS A 2 -13.12 -19.08 10.75
N ARG A 3 -14.20 -18.31 10.95
CA ARG A 3 -15.39 -18.32 10.07
C ARG A 3 -15.72 -16.89 9.63
N CYS A 4 -15.81 -16.63 8.33
CA CYS A 4 -16.07 -15.30 7.72
C CYS A 4 -17.58 -14.98 7.47
N PRO A 5 -18.19 -13.94 8.11
CA PRO A 5 -19.59 -13.54 7.99
C PRO A 5 -19.88 -12.27 7.17
N SER A 6 -18.94 -11.63 6.47
CA SER A 6 -19.27 -10.55 5.52
C SER A 6 -19.99 -11.06 4.25
N CYS A 7 -20.94 -11.96 4.47
CA CYS A 7 -21.54 -12.90 3.53
C CYS A 7 -23.07 -12.86 3.65
N LEU A 8 -23.61 -11.81 4.28
CA LEU A 8 -24.90 -11.28 3.92
C LEU A 8 -24.61 -10.06 3.06
N GLY A 9 -25.08 -10.04 1.82
CA GLY A 9 -25.03 -8.86 0.94
C GLY A 9 -25.93 -7.71 1.41
N ASN A 10 -25.94 -7.44 2.72
CA ASN A 10 -26.71 -6.44 3.43
C ASN A 10 -25.88 -5.86 4.58
N ALA A 11 -24.67 -5.39 4.28
CA ALA A 11 -24.28 -4.11 4.84
C ALA A 11 -24.60 -3.10 3.73
N GLY A 12 -25.76 -2.47 3.81
CA GLY A 12 -25.94 -1.21 3.10
C GLY A 12 -24.83 -0.25 3.53
N PRO A 13 -24.47 0.74 2.69
CA PRO A 13 -23.54 1.78 3.12
C PRO A 13 -23.99 2.28 4.49
N ASP A 14 -23.09 2.29 5.47
CA ASP A 14 -23.35 3.04 6.69
C ASP A 14 -23.41 4.50 6.28
N THR A 15 -24.63 5.00 6.06
CA THR A 15 -24.92 6.38 5.69
C THR A 15 -25.02 7.27 6.92
N THR A 16 -24.47 6.87 8.07
CA THR A 16 -24.33 7.80 9.19
C THR A 16 -23.28 8.85 8.82
N THR A 17 -23.78 9.96 8.26
CA THR A 17 -23.06 11.22 8.11
C THR A 17 -22.45 11.61 9.46
N HIS A 18 -21.16 11.34 9.64
CA HIS A 18 -20.39 11.90 10.72
C HIS A 18 -19.91 13.27 10.27
N SER A 19 -20.55 14.30 10.80
CA SER A 19 -20.06 15.67 10.76
C SER A 19 -18.82 15.77 11.66
N GLY A 20 -17.67 15.49 11.09
CA GLY A 20 -16.34 15.63 11.70
C GLY A 20 -15.32 15.56 10.57
N ALA A 21 -14.21 16.27 10.68
CA ALA A 21 -13.16 16.33 9.65
C ALA A 21 -12.79 14.94 9.07
N PRO A 22 -12.30 14.85 7.82
CA PRO A 22 -11.93 13.56 7.23
C PRO A 22 -10.98 12.83 8.17
N MET A 23 -11.38 11.63 8.61
CA MET A 23 -10.47 10.73 9.32
C MET A 23 -9.46 10.27 8.28
N PHE A 24 -8.18 10.50 8.53
CA PHE A 24 -7.10 10.15 7.60
C PHE A 24 -6.65 8.72 7.86
N ALA A 25 -6.23 8.04 6.80
CA ALA A 25 -5.44 6.82 6.92
C ALA A 25 -4.23 7.14 7.81
N LEU A 26 -3.98 6.36 8.85
CA LEU A 26 -2.75 6.48 9.62
C LEU A 26 -1.63 5.76 8.86
N ASN A 27 -0.60 6.52 8.49
CA ASN A 27 0.67 6.02 7.97
C ASN A 27 1.52 5.42 9.11
N SER A 28 2.70 4.90 8.79
CA SER A 28 3.51 4.11 9.72
C SER A 28 3.91 4.87 11.01
N GLU A 29 4.25 6.13 10.86
CA GLU A 29 4.72 7.12 11.82
C GLU A 29 3.60 7.67 12.71
N ASP A 30 2.36 7.68 12.21
CA ASP A 30 1.18 8.11 12.94
C ASP A 30 0.53 6.96 13.74
N ARG A 31 1.05 5.74 13.60
CA ARG A 31 0.54 4.54 14.29
C ARG A 31 1.28 4.28 15.60
N GLY A 32 0.57 3.68 16.55
CA GLY A 32 1.13 3.26 17.86
C GLY A 32 0.70 4.14 19.05
N ASP A 33 0.00 5.24 18.79
CA ASP A 33 -0.55 6.14 19.80
C ASP A 33 -2.06 5.92 20.01
N ALA A 34 -2.79 6.95 20.48
CA ALA A 34 -4.24 6.89 20.59
C ALA A 34 -4.87 6.98 19.18
N GLY A 35 -5.46 5.88 18.71
CA GLY A 35 -6.26 5.88 17.49
C GLY A 35 -7.51 6.75 17.64
N SER A 36 -8.06 7.18 16.51
CA SER A 36 -9.34 7.90 16.54
C SER A 36 -10.47 6.96 17.02
N ASN A 37 -11.59 7.53 17.50
CA ASN A 37 -12.74 6.78 18.02
C ASN A 37 -12.50 5.94 19.30
N GLY A 38 -11.44 6.25 20.08
CA GLY A 38 -11.20 5.67 21.40
C GLY A 38 -10.66 4.24 21.38
N LYS A 39 -10.17 3.77 20.23
CA LYS A 39 -9.41 2.52 20.09
C LYS A 39 -7.91 2.83 20.12
N THR A 40 -7.12 1.91 20.65
CA THR A 40 -5.66 1.99 20.52
C THR A 40 -5.27 1.87 19.05
N SER A 41 -4.32 2.69 18.59
CA SER A 41 -3.65 2.49 17.31
C SER A 41 -2.49 1.51 17.52
N LEU A 42 -2.36 0.50 16.66
CA LEU A 42 -1.22 -0.41 16.68
C LEU A 42 -0.26 -0.05 15.56
N THR A 43 1.04 -0.09 15.84
CA THR A 43 2.07 -0.09 14.79
C THR A 43 1.91 -1.27 13.83
N ILE A 44 2.51 -1.21 12.63
CA ILE A 44 2.50 -2.32 11.66
C ILE A 44 2.99 -3.63 12.31
N ALA A 45 4.06 -3.55 13.11
CA ALA A 45 4.64 -4.71 13.79
C ALA A 45 3.71 -5.31 14.87
N GLU A 46 3.00 -4.47 15.62
CA GLU A 46 2.02 -4.90 16.63
C GLU A 46 0.78 -5.51 15.98
N ALA A 47 0.26 -4.91 14.91
CA ALA A 47 -0.84 -5.47 14.13
C ALA A 47 -0.44 -6.81 13.50
N ALA A 48 0.79 -6.93 12.98
CA ALA A 48 1.34 -8.19 12.48
C ALA A 48 1.44 -9.27 13.58
N ALA A 49 1.89 -8.90 14.78
CA ALA A 49 1.93 -9.80 15.92
C ALA A 49 0.52 -10.23 16.36
N GLN A 50 -0.46 -9.33 16.27
CA GLN A 50 -1.85 -9.59 16.60
C GLN A 50 -2.53 -10.52 15.59
N LEU A 51 -2.33 -10.30 14.29
CA LEU A 51 -2.76 -11.20 13.21
C LEU A 51 -2.13 -12.59 13.37
N GLY A 52 -0.84 -12.65 13.67
CA GLY A 52 -0.08 -13.88 13.88
C GLY A 52 -0.10 -14.43 15.31
N ARG A 53 -1.01 -13.97 16.19
CA ARG A 53 -0.96 -14.23 17.65
C ARG A 53 -1.00 -15.70 18.05
N ALA A 54 -1.52 -16.56 17.18
CA ALA A 54 -1.53 -18.00 17.38
C ALA A 54 -0.12 -18.62 17.32
N ASN A 55 0.85 -17.93 16.70
CA ASN A 55 2.20 -18.44 16.42
C ASN A 55 2.17 -19.84 15.79
N GLN A 56 1.22 -20.08 14.91
CA GLN A 56 0.99 -21.37 14.26
C GLN A 56 1.35 -21.25 12.78
N THR A 57 2.37 -21.99 12.35
CA THR A 57 2.92 -21.98 11.00
C THR A 57 2.99 -23.39 10.43
N TRP A 58 3.29 -23.52 9.14
CA TRP A 58 3.63 -24.83 8.54
C TRP A 58 4.93 -25.44 9.07
N ASN A 59 5.73 -24.65 9.82
CA ASN A 59 6.92 -25.08 10.56
C ASN A 59 6.61 -25.35 12.06
N GLY A 60 5.35 -25.58 12.41
CA GLY A 60 4.90 -25.74 13.79
C GLY A 60 4.77 -24.39 14.49
N SER A 61 5.53 -24.18 15.56
CA SER A 61 5.57 -22.89 16.28
C SER A 61 6.80 -22.05 15.97
N THR A 62 7.62 -22.50 15.01
CA THR A 62 8.82 -21.77 14.58
C THR A 62 8.42 -20.65 13.62
N LEU A 63 8.87 -19.43 13.93
CA LEU A 63 8.59 -18.21 13.18
C LEU A 63 9.79 -17.80 12.31
N GLY A 64 9.55 -16.98 11.29
CA GLY A 64 10.59 -16.41 10.42
C GLY A 64 11.34 -17.44 9.57
N GLN A 65 10.81 -18.66 9.43
CA GLN A 65 11.43 -19.72 8.64
C GLN A 65 10.60 -20.02 7.41
N PRO A 66 11.22 -20.21 6.23
CA PRO A 66 10.49 -20.53 5.03
C PRO A 66 9.79 -21.88 5.12
N ALA A 67 8.72 -22.07 4.36
CA ALA A 67 7.94 -23.31 4.34
C ALA A 67 7.57 -23.71 2.91
N GLU A 68 7.56 -25.01 2.63
CA GLU A 68 7.01 -25.56 1.39
C GLU A 68 5.71 -26.30 1.68
N VAL A 69 4.65 -25.94 0.96
CA VAL A 69 3.30 -26.47 1.18
C VAL A 69 2.75 -27.01 -0.13
N THR A 70 2.36 -28.28 -0.12
CA THR A 70 1.59 -28.85 -1.22
C THR A 70 0.12 -28.45 -1.13
N TYR A 71 -0.47 -28.08 -2.25
CA TYR A 71 -1.91 -27.78 -2.32
C TYR A 71 -2.62 -28.52 -3.45
N ALA A 72 -3.92 -28.77 -3.29
CA ALA A 72 -4.75 -29.31 -4.36
C ALA A 72 -6.21 -28.86 -4.27
N PHE A 73 -6.88 -28.90 -5.43
CA PHE A 73 -8.33 -28.76 -5.50
C PHE A 73 -8.96 -30.13 -5.31
N ARG A 74 -9.85 -30.24 -4.32
CA ARG A 74 -10.41 -31.51 -3.86
C ARG A 74 -11.15 -32.22 -5.00
N ALA A 75 -10.86 -33.50 -5.22
CA ALA A 75 -11.44 -34.31 -6.29
C ALA A 75 -12.81 -34.91 -5.94
N SER A 76 -13.08 -35.09 -4.65
CA SER A 76 -14.31 -35.72 -4.15
C SER A 76 -14.66 -35.21 -2.75
N ALA A 77 -15.93 -35.32 -2.35
CA ALA A 77 -16.33 -35.00 -0.99
C ALA A 77 -15.54 -35.84 0.04
N PRO A 78 -15.17 -35.28 1.20
CA PRO A 78 -14.66 -36.06 2.33
C PRO A 78 -15.75 -36.99 2.88
N THR A 79 -15.36 -38.01 3.64
CA THR A 79 -16.30 -38.93 4.30
C THR A 79 -17.31 -38.20 5.20
N SER A 80 -16.89 -37.10 5.81
CA SER A 80 -17.78 -36.21 6.55
C SER A 80 -17.46 -34.78 6.17
N MET A 81 -18.48 -34.08 5.66
CA MET A 81 -18.38 -32.65 5.37
C MET A 81 -18.15 -31.87 6.68
N PRO A 82 -17.21 -30.92 6.72
CA PRO A 82 -16.90 -30.17 7.93
C PRO A 82 -18.05 -29.22 8.31
N ASN A 83 -18.15 -28.91 9.61
CA ASN A 83 -19.01 -27.83 10.14
C ASN A 83 -20.49 -27.90 9.76
N GLY A 84 -21.04 -29.11 9.63
CA GLY A 84 -22.44 -29.30 9.24
C GLY A 84 -22.76 -28.78 7.84
N THR A 85 -21.74 -28.64 6.98
CA THR A 85 -21.94 -28.25 5.58
C THR A 85 -22.43 -29.42 4.75
N SER A 86 -23.05 -29.11 3.61
CA SER A 86 -23.42 -30.10 2.60
C SER A 86 -23.39 -29.51 1.19
N GLY A 87 -23.57 -30.37 0.18
CA GLY A 87 -23.57 -29.96 -1.22
C GLY A 87 -22.16 -29.68 -1.76
N PHE A 88 -21.24 -30.63 -1.56
CA PHE A 88 -19.90 -30.56 -2.12
C PHE A 88 -19.93 -30.32 -3.64
N SER A 89 -19.07 -29.42 -4.09
CA SER A 89 -18.66 -29.36 -5.49
C SER A 89 -17.16 -29.12 -5.58
N VAL A 90 -16.56 -29.58 -6.67
CA VAL A 90 -15.17 -29.25 -6.98
C VAL A 90 -15.06 -27.76 -7.35
N PHE A 91 -13.87 -27.19 -7.23
CA PHE A 91 -13.62 -25.84 -7.75
C PHE A 91 -13.79 -25.80 -9.26
N ASN A 92 -14.42 -24.75 -9.78
CA ASN A 92 -14.49 -24.50 -11.22
C ASN A 92 -13.20 -23.83 -11.74
N ALA A 93 -13.11 -23.60 -13.05
CA ALA A 93 -11.91 -23.01 -13.67
C ALA A 93 -11.55 -21.61 -13.12
N ALA A 94 -12.53 -20.71 -12.99
CA ALA A 94 -12.30 -19.36 -12.45
C ALA A 94 -11.82 -19.39 -10.99
N GLN A 95 -12.41 -20.27 -10.17
CA GLN A 95 -11.97 -20.47 -8.79
C GLN A 95 -10.54 -21.04 -8.72
N ILE A 96 -10.20 -21.99 -9.59
CA ILE A 96 -8.84 -22.55 -9.68
C ILE A 96 -7.84 -21.44 -10.03
N GLU A 97 -8.14 -20.66 -11.08
CA GLU A 97 -7.28 -19.57 -11.54
C GLU A 97 -7.03 -18.54 -10.45
N GLN A 98 -8.10 -18.01 -9.85
CA GLN A 98 -7.98 -16.97 -8.82
C GLN A 98 -7.34 -17.51 -7.53
N ALA A 99 -7.56 -18.77 -7.16
CA ALA A 99 -6.87 -19.39 -6.03
C ALA A 99 -5.36 -19.49 -6.27
N GLN A 100 -4.93 -19.77 -7.50
CA GLN A 100 -3.52 -19.79 -7.86
C GLN A 100 -2.90 -18.39 -7.83
N ILE A 101 -3.65 -17.35 -8.22
CA ILE A 101 -3.24 -15.95 -8.08
C ILE A 101 -3.06 -15.59 -6.60
N ALA A 102 -4.05 -15.93 -5.75
CA ALA A 102 -3.98 -15.66 -4.31
C ALA A 102 -2.83 -16.39 -3.60
N LEU A 103 -2.57 -17.66 -3.94
CA LEU A 103 -1.42 -18.41 -3.43
C LEU A 103 -0.10 -17.75 -3.85
N ARG A 104 0.01 -17.29 -5.10
CA ARG A 104 1.18 -16.55 -5.58
C ARG A 104 1.36 -15.22 -4.85
N ALA A 105 0.28 -14.50 -4.56
CA ALA A 105 0.35 -13.24 -3.82
C ALA A 105 0.94 -13.44 -2.41
N TRP A 106 0.60 -14.52 -1.72
CA TRP A 106 1.24 -14.87 -0.44
C TRP A 106 2.70 -15.29 -0.58
N SER A 107 3.05 -16.07 -1.62
CA SER A 107 4.45 -16.48 -1.86
C SER A 107 5.33 -15.32 -2.32
N ASP A 108 4.76 -14.31 -2.96
CA ASP A 108 5.49 -13.13 -3.39
C ASP A 108 6.03 -12.37 -2.18
N VAL A 109 5.26 -12.27 -1.09
CA VAL A 109 5.59 -11.39 0.04
C VAL A 109 6.34 -12.08 1.19
N ALA A 110 6.23 -13.40 1.31
CA ALA A 110 6.83 -14.16 2.41
C ALA A 110 7.46 -15.46 1.92
N GLY A 111 8.35 -16.05 2.73
CA GLY A 111 9.11 -17.28 2.43
C GLY A 111 8.29 -18.57 2.37
N ILE A 112 7.05 -18.53 1.86
CA ILE A 112 6.16 -19.68 1.73
C ILE A 112 5.96 -20.04 0.26
N THR A 113 6.29 -21.28 -0.11
CA THR A 113 6.16 -21.77 -1.49
C THR A 113 5.04 -22.78 -1.60
N PHE A 114 4.15 -22.59 -2.58
CA PHE A 114 3.03 -23.49 -2.84
C PHE A 114 3.24 -24.36 -4.07
N THR A 115 3.21 -25.68 -3.90
CA THR A 115 3.35 -26.63 -5.00
C THR A 115 2.04 -27.34 -5.27
N ARG A 116 1.50 -27.20 -6.49
CA ARG A 116 0.24 -27.85 -6.86
C ARG A 116 0.42 -29.36 -7.02
N VAL A 117 -0.37 -30.15 -6.29
CA VAL A 117 -0.56 -31.57 -6.56
C VAL A 117 -1.78 -31.74 -7.45
N SER A 118 -1.57 -32.22 -8.67
CA SER A 118 -2.64 -32.48 -9.63
C SER A 118 -2.77 -33.98 -9.88
N GLY A 119 -4.00 -34.50 -9.71
CA GLY A 119 -4.38 -35.86 -10.10
C GLY A 119 -5.24 -35.86 -11.37
N THR A 120 -6.19 -36.78 -11.43
CA THR A 120 -7.13 -36.92 -12.56
C THR A 120 -7.94 -35.63 -12.77
N ASN A 121 -7.99 -35.16 -14.02
CA ASN A 121 -8.74 -33.95 -14.44
C ASN A 121 -8.33 -32.65 -13.71
N GLY A 122 -7.13 -32.58 -13.12
CA GLY A 122 -6.66 -31.37 -12.44
C GLY A 122 -6.94 -31.31 -10.94
N TYR A 123 -7.55 -32.36 -10.36
CA TYR A 123 -7.96 -32.43 -8.95
C TYR A 123 -7.20 -33.52 -8.18
N SER A 124 -7.01 -33.33 -6.88
CA SER A 124 -6.37 -34.31 -5.99
C SER A 124 -6.88 -34.15 -4.55
N ASN A 125 -6.86 -35.24 -3.79
CA ASN A 125 -7.08 -35.23 -2.34
C ASN A 125 -5.78 -35.47 -1.55
N SER A 126 -4.64 -35.53 -2.24
CA SER A 126 -3.33 -35.91 -1.69
C SER A 126 -2.39 -34.72 -1.62
N ALA A 127 -2.79 -33.67 -0.89
CA ALA A 127 -1.97 -32.50 -0.61
C ALA A 127 -2.17 -32.07 0.84
N GLN A 128 -1.27 -31.24 1.37
CA GLN A 128 -1.39 -30.70 2.72
C GLN A 128 -2.57 -29.72 2.84
N MET A 129 -2.75 -28.86 1.83
CA MET A 129 -3.83 -27.87 1.78
C MET A 129 -4.85 -28.25 0.71
N LEU A 130 -6.13 -28.42 1.07
CA LEU A 130 -7.18 -28.74 0.12
C LEU A 130 -8.28 -27.67 0.04
N PHE A 131 -8.62 -27.30 -1.19
CA PHE A 131 -9.69 -26.37 -1.52
C PHE A 131 -10.95 -27.11 -1.96
N GLY A 132 -12.12 -26.77 -1.42
CA GLY A 132 -13.39 -27.36 -1.83
C GLY A 132 -14.59 -26.43 -1.65
N ASN A 133 -15.68 -26.71 -2.36
CA ASN A 133 -16.92 -25.96 -2.20
C ASN A 133 -17.92 -26.70 -1.30
N TYR A 134 -18.82 -25.93 -0.67
CA TYR A 134 -20.09 -26.40 -0.11
C TYR A 134 -21.21 -25.46 -0.57
N SER A 135 -22.48 -25.85 -0.44
CA SER A 135 -23.61 -24.99 -0.87
C SER A 135 -24.61 -24.66 0.24
N THR A 136 -24.59 -25.38 1.36
CA THR A 136 -25.46 -25.14 2.52
C THR A 136 -24.74 -25.47 3.83
N GLY A 137 -25.24 -24.92 4.94
CA GLY A 137 -24.67 -25.13 6.28
C GLY A 137 -23.73 -23.99 6.70
N ALA A 138 -22.88 -24.24 7.69
CA ALA A 138 -21.94 -23.27 8.28
C ALA A 138 -22.57 -21.91 8.65
N SER A 139 -23.86 -21.91 9.04
CA SER A 139 -24.63 -20.69 9.33
C SER A 139 -24.58 -19.63 8.22
N GLY A 140 -24.42 -20.03 6.96
CA GLY A 140 -24.42 -19.13 5.81
C GLY A 140 -23.11 -18.36 5.57
N ALA A 141 -22.00 -18.73 6.22
CA ALA A 141 -20.68 -18.14 5.95
C ALA A 141 -20.34 -18.19 4.45
N ALA A 142 -19.53 -17.25 3.94
CA ALA A 142 -19.02 -17.36 2.57
C ALA A 142 -17.92 -18.39 2.49
N ALA A 143 -17.10 -18.50 3.52
CA ALA A 143 -16.03 -19.47 3.58
C ALA A 143 -15.55 -19.70 5.02
N PHE A 144 -14.71 -20.70 5.18
CA PHE A 144 -13.90 -20.92 6.37
C PHE A 144 -12.67 -21.75 6.04
N ALA A 145 -11.65 -21.62 6.86
CA ALA A 145 -10.43 -22.39 6.77
C ALA A 145 -9.92 -22.85 8.15
N TYR A 146 -9.00 -23.81 8.10
CA TYR A 146 -8.25 -24.29 9.26
C TYR A 146 -6.83 -23.75 9.22
N TYR A 147 -6.30 -23.40 10.39
CA TYR A 147 -4.89 -23.06 10.57
C TYR A 147 -3.94 -24.19 10.10
N PRO A 148 -2.66 -23.87 9.83
CA PRO A 148 -1.65 -24.85 9.45
C PRO A 148 -1.60 -26.06 10.40
N GLY A 149 -1.49 -27.28 9.88
CA GLY A 149 -1.41 -28.45 10.75
C GLY A 149 -1.59 -29.78 10.01
N SER A 150 -1.77 -30.86 10.78
CA SER A 150 -1.98 -32.19 10.24
C SER A 150 -3.46 -32.46 9.91
N GLY A 151 -3.72 -33.38 8.98
CA GLY A 151 -5.07 -33.84 8.66
C GLY A 151 -5.82 -32.81 7.83
N VAL A 152 -6.73 -32.06 8.47
CA VAL A 152 -7.50 -30.98 7.82
C VAL A 152 -6.86 -29.60 7.97
N GLY A 153 -5.67 -29.52 8.58
CA GLY A 153 -4.94 -28.25 8.70
C GLY A 153 -4.67 -27.65 7.34
N GLY A 154 -4.94 -26.36 7.18
CA GLY A 154 -4.86 -25.67 5.89
C GLY A 154 -6.08 -25.83 4.97
N ASP A 155 -6.96 -26.80 5.18
CA ASP A 155 -8.13 -26.96 4.31
C ASP A 155 -9.03 -25.73 4.35
N SER A 156 -9.50 -25.30 3.17
CA SER A 156 -10.38 -24.14 2.99
C SER A 156 -11.63 -24.52 2.19
N TRP A 157 -12.76 -23.93 2.62
CA TRP A 157 -14.09 -24.31 2.17
C TRP A 157 -14.90 -23.10 1.78
N TYR A 158 -15.47 -23.11 0.56
CA TYR A 158 -16.10 -21.93 -0.04
C TYR A 158 -17.56 -22.20 -0.40
N ASN A 159 -18.43 -21.28 -0.03
CA ASN A 159 -19.87 -21.41 -0.24
C ASN A 159 -20.22 -21.07 -1.69
N SER A 160 -20.41 -22.10 -2.52
CA SER A 160 -20.72 -21.97 -3.94
C SER A 160 -22.16 -21.52 -4.22
N SER A 161 -23.01 -21.33 -3.20
CA SER A 161 -24.33 -20.70 -3.40
C SER A 161 -24.22 -19.19 -3.66
N LEU A 162 -23.10 -18.57 -3.28
CA LEU A 162 -22.83 -17.15 -3.45
C LEU A 162 -22.16 -16.90 -4.82
N SER A 163 -22.69 -15.94 -5.58
CA SER A 163 -22.24 -15.68 -6.96
C SER A 163 -20.78 -15.26 -7.04
N TYR A 164 -20.34 -14.38 -6.13
CA TYR A 164 -18.95 -13.91 -6.08
C TYR A 164 -17.96 -15.05 -5.79
N ASN A 165 -18.34 -16.07 -5.01
CA ASN A 165 -17.49 -17.25 -4.77
C ASN A 165 -17.43 -18.17 -5.99
N ARG A 166 -18.45 -18.17 -6.85
CA ARG A 166 -18.44 -18.96 -8.10
C ARG A 166 -17.63 -18.29 -9.21
N ALA A 167 -17.51 -16.97 -9.17
CA ALA A 167 -16.77 -16.16 -10.14
C ALA A 167 -15.85 -15.18 -9.39
N PRO A 168 -14.85 -15.68 -8.63
CA PRO A 168 -13.87 -14.83 -7.99
C PRO A 168 -12.97 -14.21 -9.06
N ASP A 169 -12.59 -12.95 -8.85
CA ASP A 169 -11.80 -12.15 -9.79
C ASP A 169 -11.06 -11.05 -9.01
N ASN A 170 -10.11 -10.37 -9.66
CA ASN A 170 -9.48 -9.17 -9.12
C ASN A 170 -10.55 -8.10 -8.80
N LEU A 171 -10.29 -7.28 -7.78
CA LEU A 171 -11.16 -6.19 -7.31
C LEU A 171 -12.55 -6.60 -6.79
N ASN A 172 -12.86 -7.90 -6.74
CA ASN A 172 -14.15 -8.39 -6.26
C ASN A 172 -14.03 -9.15 -4.93
N TYR A 173 -15.15 -9.25 -4.22
CA TYR A 173 -15.19 -9.87 -2.90
C TYR A 173 -14.82 -11.36 -2.91
N GLY A 174 -15.11 -12.09 -3.99
CA GLY A 174 -14.72 -13.50 -4.14
C GLY A 174 -13.20 -13.69 -4.24
N GLY A 175 -12.50 -12.76 -4.90
CA GLY A 175 -11.04 -12.69 -4.92
C GLY A 175 -10.46 -12.46 -3.53
N GLN A 176 -11.00 -11.48 -2.79
CA GLN A 176 -10.59 -11.22 -1.39
C GLN A 176 -10.81 -12.43 -0.48
N VAL A 177 -11.96 -13.12 -0.60
CA VAL A 177 -12.26 -14.32 0.21
C VAL A 177 -11.21 -15.41 -0.02
N LEU A 178 -10.69 -15.59 -1.24
CA LEU A 178 -9.61 -16.56 -1.48
C LEU A 178 -8.33 -16.18 -0.73
N VAL A 179 -7.89 -14.92 -0.82
CA VAL A 179 -6.70 -14.43 -0.10
C VAL A 179 -6.87 -14.58 1.41
N HIS A 180 -8.04 -14.20 1.94
CA HIS A 180 -8.40 -14.28 3.35
C HIS A 180 -8.31 -15.71 3.89
N GLU A 181 -8.97 -16.66 3.25
CA GLU A 181 -8.99 -18.05 3.73
C GLU A 181 -7.62 -18.73 3.57
N ILE A 182 -6.82 -18.32 2.58
CA ILE A 182 -5.41 -18.74 2.50
C ILE A 182 -4.60 -18.12 3.64
N GLY A 183 -4.86 -16.87 4.01
CA GLY A 183 -4.28 -16.21 5.19
C GLY A 183 -4.47 -17.05 6.46
N HIS A 184 -5.70 -17.53 6.71
CA HIS A 184 -5.97 -18.51 7.76
C HIS A 184 -5.18 -19.81 7.58
N ALA A 185 -5.17 -20.36 6.37
CA ALA A 185 -4.47 -21.60 6.05
C ALA A 185 -2.94 -21.51 6.20
N ILE A 186 -2.38 -20.30 6.29
CA ILE A 186 -0.96 -20.05 6.58
C ILE A 186 -0.71 -19.50 7.99
N GLY A 187 -1.72 -19.29 8.83
CA GLY A 187 -1.49 -18.96 10.25
C GLY A 187 -2.03 -17.62 10.73
N LEU A 188 -2.62 -16.79 9.87
CA LEU A 188 -3.14 -15.49 10.26
C LEU A 188 -4.56 -15.63 10.81
N GLY A 189 -4.86 -14.98 11.93
CA GLY A 189 -6.22 -14.80 12.43
C GLY A 189 -6.87 -13.54 11.90
N HIS A 190 -8.13 -13.32 12.28
CA HIS A 190 -8.67 -11.96 12.17
C HIS A 190 -7.92 -11.03 13.14
N PRO A 191 -7.84 -9.73 12.83
CA PRO A 191 -7.28 -8.72 13.73
C PRO A 191 -7.82 -8.74 15.16
N GLY A 192 -9.10 -9.10 15.35
CA GLY A 192 -9.71 -9.22 16.68
C GLY A 192 -10.32 -10.60 16.97
N ASP A 193 -10.79 -10.78 18.20
CA ASP A 193 -11.48 -12.02 18.64
C ASP A 193 -12.96 -12.01 18.30
N TYR A 194 -13.26 -11.84 17.02
CA TYR A 194 -14.60 -11.98 16.46
C TYR A 194 -14.62 -13.10 15.40
N ASN A 195 -15.79 -13.72 15.27
CA ASN A 195 -16.04 -14.80 14.32
C ASN A 195 -17.50 -14.76 13.86
N ALA A 196 -17.77 -15.29 12.65
CA ALA A 196 -19.13 -15.54 12.19
C ALA A 196 -19.92 -16.45 13.15
N GLY A 197 -21.14 -16.02 13.47
CA GLY A 197 -22.08 -16.81 14.28
C GLY A 197 -22.00 -16.58 15.80
N ASN A 198 -21.07 -15.74 16.27
CA ASN A 198 -20.97 -15.32 17.67
C ASN A 198 -21.58 -13.92 17.85
N GLY A 199 -22.91 -13.82 17.80
CA GLY A 199 -23.64 -12.55 17.99
C GLY A 199 -23.62 -11.64 16.75
N SER A 200 -23.74 -10.33 16.99
CA SER A 200 -23.78 -9.28 15.94
C SER A 200 -22.55 -8.37 16.08
N PRO A 201 -21.36 -8.80 15.63
CA PRO A 201 -20.14 -8.01 15.79
C PRO A 201 -20.19 -6.76 14.89
N THR A 202 -19.65 -5.65 15.38
CA THR A 202 -19.49 -4.39 14.65
C THR A 202 -18.08 -3.86 14.85
N TYR A 203 -17.57 -3.01 13.97
CA TYR A 203 -16.27 -2.35 14.18
C TYR A 203 -16.21 -1.68 15.56
N ALA A 204 -17.22 -0.88 15.90
CA ALA A 204 -17.31 -0.18 17.18
C ALA A 204 -17.13 -1.13 18.39
N ASN A 205 -17.84 -2.27 18.41
CA ASN A 205 -17.89 -3.14 19.58
C ASN A 205 -16.92 -4.33 19.54
N SER A 206 -16.30 -4.63 18.39
CA SER A 206 -15.54 -5.87 18.19
C SER A 206 -14.14 -5.69 17.64
N ALA A 207 -13.85 -4.59 16.92
CA ALA A 207 -12.47 -4.28 16.53
C ALA A 207 -11.63 -3.98 17.77
N GLN A 208 -10.48 -4.65 17.89
CA GLN A 208 -9.58 -4.53 19.05
C GLN A 208 -8.68 -3.30 18.97
N TYR A 209 -8.36 -2.85 17.76
CA TYR A 209 -7.51 -1.69 17.48
C TYR A 209 -8.07 -0.89 16.29
N TYR A 210 -7.57 0.33 16.10
CA TYR A 210 -8.10 1.26 15.11
C TYR A 210 -7.97 0.73 13.68
N GLU A 211 -6.79 0.22 13.32
CA GLU A 211 -6.43 -0.25 11.96
C GLU A 211 -7.02 -1.61 11.60
N ASP A 212 -7.89 -2.19 12.44
CA ASP A 212 -8.67 -3.37 12.09
C ASP A 212 -9.74 -3.00 11.04
N THR A 213 -9.32 -2.83 9.78
CA THR A 213 -10.18 -2.61 8.62
C THR A 213 -9.56 -3.21 7.37
N ARG A 214 -10.36 -3.30 6.31
CA ARG A 214 -9.95 -3.71 4.96
C ARG A 214 -9.07 -2.68 4.24
N GLN A 215 -8.73 -1.58 4.89
CA GLN A 215 -7.66 -0.70 4.42
C GLN A 215 -6.28 -1.31 4.70
N TYR A 216 -6.12 -1.96 5.86
CA TYR A 216 -4.83 -2.45 6.35
C TYR A 216 -4.67 -3.97 6.22
N SER A 217 -5.76 -4.72 6.31
CA SER A 217 -5.72 -6.19 6.30
C SER A 217 -6.94 -6.81 5.62
N VAL A 218 -6.70 -7.74 4.69
CA VAL A 218 -7.75 -8.59 4.11
C VAL A 218 -8.35 -9.56 5.13
N MET A 219 -7.70 -9.74 6.29
CA MET A 219 -8.20 -10.55 7.40
C MET A 219 -9.30 -9.84 8.20
N SER A 220 -9.50 -8.54 7.99
CA SER A 220 -10.56 -7.77 8.66
C SER A 220 -11.94 -7.95 8.00
N TYR A 221 -13.00 -7.80 8.81
CA TYR A 221 -14.38 -7.71 8.32
C TYR A 221 -14.86 -6.30 8.11
N TRP A 222 -14.14 -5.32 8.63
CA TRP A 222 -14.62 -3.95 8.74
C TRP A 222 -14.23 -3.16 7.50
N SER A 223 -15.17 -2.36 7.00
CA SER A 223 -14.89 -1.50 5.84
C SER A 223 -13.76 -0.53 6.15
N GLU A 224 -12.93 -0.30 5.14
CA GLU A 224 -11.89 0.70 5.06
C GLU A 224 -12.36 2.11 5.47
N THR A 225 -13.65 2.42 5.31
CA THR A 225 -14.23 3.72 5.68
C THR A 225 -14.20 4.00 7.19
N ASN A 226 -14.08 2.97 8.04
CA ASN A 226 -13.92 3.16 9.48
C ASN A 226 -12.59 3.84 9.84
N THR A 227 -11.61 3.80 8.95
CA THR A 227 -10.27 4.38 9.14
C THR A 227 -9.94 5.45 8.08
N GLY A 228 -10.93 5.94 7.34
CA GLY A 228 -10.75 7.01 6.36
C GLY A 228 -10.51 6.57 4.93
N GLY A 229 -10.27 5.27 4.70
CA GLY A 229 -10.13 4.72 3.35
C GLY A 229 -11.44 4.75 2.56
N ASN A 230 -11.33 4.63 1.24
CA ASN A 230 -12.46 4.45 0.34
C ASN A 230 -12.03 3.68 -0.90
N ASN A 231 -12.44 2.41 -0.97
CA ASN A 231 -12.11 1.53 -2.09
C ASN A 231 -13.16 1.57 -3.20
N GLY A 232 -14.13 2.49 -3.18
CA GLY A 232 -15.15 2.61 -4.22
C GLY A 232 -16.08 1.40 -4.35
N GLY A 233 -16.18 0.56 -3.31
CA GLY A 233 -16.93 -0.70 -3.33
C GLY A 233 -16.17 -1.90 -3.92
N TYR A 234 -14.91 -1.72 -4.28
CA TYR A 234 -14.00 -2.79 -4.71
C TYR A 234 -13.27 -3.40 -3.52
N TYR A 235 -12.61 -4.54 -3.73
CA TYR A 235 -11.93 -5.31 -2.68
C TYR A 235 -10.53 -5.72 -3.12
N ALA A 236 -9.55 -5.54 -2.23
CA ALA A 236 -8.19 -6.02 -2.46
C ALA A 236 -8.15 -7.54 -2.68
N ALA A 237 -7.45 -7.99 -3.73
CA ALA A 237 -7.27 -9.40 -4.08
C ALA A 237 -5.81 -9.88 -3.90
N ALA A 238 -5.07 -9.22 -3.01
CA ALA A 238 -3.72 -9.58 -2.55
C ALA A 238 -3.54 -9.17 -1.06
N PRO A 239 -2.52 -9.68 -0.35
CA PRO A 239 -2.19 -9.22 1.01
C PRO A 239 -1.99 -7.71 1.07
N LEU A 240 -2.55 -7.06 2.09
CA LEU A 240 -2.39 -5.64 2.38
C LEU A 240 -1.26 -5.41 3.40
N LEU A 241 -1.04 -4.16 3.80
CA LEU A 241 0.10 -3.71 4.59
C LEU A 241 0.36 -4.58 5.85
N ASP A 242 -0.66 -4.79 6.69
CA ASP A 242 -0.51 -5.55 7.94
C ASP A 242 -0.45 -7.07 7.67
N ASP A 243 -1.06 -7.53 6.57
CA ASP A 243 -1.01 -8.93 6.14
C ASP A 243 0.40 -9.34 5.71
N ILE A 244 1.08 -8.47 4.95
CA ILE A 244 2.46 -8.66 4.51
C ILE A 244 3.36 -8.80 5.72
N ALA A 245 3.32 -7.83 6.64
CA ALA A 245 4.12 -7.86 7.86
C ALA A 245 3.84 -9.11 8.72
N ALA A 246 2.57 -9.53 8.82
CA ALA A 246 2.19 -10.75 9.54
C ALA A 246 2.77 -12.01 8.89
N ALA A 247 2.62 -12.17 7.57
CA ALA A 247 3.16 -13.33 6.86
C ALA A 247 4.69 -13.39 6.90
N GLN A 248 5.37 -12.24 6.77
CA GLN A 248 6.82 -12.15 6.89
C GLN A 248 7.30 -12.46 8.32
N ARG A 249 6.55 -12.05 9.34
CA ARG A 249 6.83 -12.48 10.71
C ARG A 249 6.74 -14.00 10.86
N LEU A 250 5.77 -14.65 10.21
CA LEU A 250 5.60 -16.11 10.29
C LEU A 250 6.64 -16.88 9.46
N TYR A 251 7.01 -16.40 8.27
CA TYR A 251 7.78 -17.19 7.28
C TYR A 251 9.08 -16.54 6.76
N GLY A 252 9.40 -15.33 7.22
CA GLY A 252 10.47 -14.50 6.68
C GLY A 252 10.03 -13.74 5.43
N ALA A 253 10.64 -12.58 5.17
CA ALA A 253 10.42 -11.82 3.93
C ALA A 253 10.99 -12.54 2.71
N ASN A 254 10.27 -12.52 1.59
CA ASN A 254 10.77 -13.10 0.35
C ASN A 254 11.61 -12.07 -0.43
N MET A 255 12.92 -12.10 -0.18
CA MET A 255 13.91 -11.21 -0.81
C MET A 255 14.30 -11.60 -2.26
N THR A 256 13.55 -12.49 -2.90
CA THR A 256 13.78 -12.89 -4.31
C THR A 256 12.70 -12.36 -5.26
N THR A 257 11.66 -11.75 -4.70
CA THR A 257 10.53 -11.23 -5.45
C THR A 257 10.88 -9.89 -6.06
N ARG A 258 10.76 -9.78 -7.39
CA ARG A 258 10.85 -8.50 -8.12
C ARG A 258 12.16 -7.72 -7.94
N THR A 259 13.30 -8.39 -7.75
CA THR A 259 14.64 -7.80 -7.50
C THR A 259 15.25 -6.94 -8.64
N GLY A 260 14.49 -6.53 -9.63
CA GLY A 260 14.94 -5.63 -10.69
C GLY A 260 13.85 -4.62 -11.01
N ASP A 261 14.15 -3.63 -11.84
CA ASP A 261 13.28 -2.47 -12.07
C ASP A 261 11.83 -2.83 -12.39
N THR A 262 10.94 -2.52 -11.45
CA THR A 262 9.53 -2.90 -11.48
C THR A 262 8.64 -1.68 -11.63
N THR A 263 7.70 -1.74 -12.57
CA THR A 263 6.65 -0.73 -12.71
C THR A 263 5.33 -1.28 -12.19
N TYR A 264 4.67 -0.54 -11.30
CA TYR A 264 3.36 -0.82 -10.71
C TYR A 264 2.31 0.15 -11.27
N GLY A 265 1.06 -0.28 -11.41
CA GLY A 265 -0.02 0.53 -11.97
C GLY A 265 -0.14 0.39 -13.49
N PHE A 266 -0.12 1.51 -14.21
CA PHE A 266 -0.04 1.53 -15.67
C PHE A 266 1.31 0.99 -16.14
N ASN A 267 1.34 0.47 -17.36
CA ASN A 267 2.57 -0.08 -17.97
C ASN A 267 3.28 -1.15 -17.13
N SER A 268 2.56 -1.81 -16.22
CA SER A 268 3.18 -2.70 -15.23
C SER A 268 3.87 -3.89 -15.89
N ASN A 269 5.04 -4.24 -15.35
CA ASN A 269 5.80 -5.44 -15.69
C ASN A 269 5.74 -6.52 -14.59
N THR A 270 4.91 -6.33 -13.55
CA THR A 270 4.80 -7.23 -12.39
C THR A 270 4.27 -8.63 -12.73
N ALA A 271 3.58 -8.76 -13.86
CA ALA A 271 2.78 -9.94 -14.21
C ALA A 271 1.81 -10.33 -13.07
N ARG A 272 1.26 -9.34 -12.37
CA ARG A 272 0.20 -9.49 -11.36
C ARG A 272 -0.97 -8.61 -11.74
N ASP A 273 -2.15 -9.20 -11.80
CA ASP A 273 -3.41 -8.52 -12.08
C ASP A 273 -3.72 -7.43 -11.03
N TYR A 274 -3.49 -7.72 -9.75
CA TYR A 274 -3.75 -6.77 -8.65
C TYR A 274 -2.78 -5.58 -8.60
N TYR A 275 -1.63 -5.63 -9.29
CA TYR A 275 -0.71 -4.49 -9.43
C TYR A 275 -0.85 -3.75 -10.75
N SER A 276 -1.68 -4.23 -11.68
CA SER A 276 -1.73 -3.73 -13.06
C SER A 276 -3.06 -3.05 -13.37
N THR A 277 -3.00 -1.94 -14.10
CA THR A 277 -4.16 -1.37 -14.79
C THR A 277 -3.78 -0.93 -16.20
N ALA A 278 -4.75 -0.99 -17.12
CA ALA A 278 -4.60 -0.52 -18.49
C ALA A 278 -5.70 0.50 -18.88
N SER A 279 -6.53 0.90 -17.92
CA SER A 279 -7.66 1.81 -18.14
C SER A 279 -7.82 2.75 -16.95
N SER A 280 -8.08 4.02 -17.24
CA SER A 280 -8.41 5.05 -16.24
C SER A 280 -9.70 4.77 -15.46
N SER A 281 -10.54 3.85 -15.95
CA SER A 281 -11.77 3.42 -15.28
C SER A 281 -11.58 2.25 -14.32
N THR A 282 -10.43 1.59 -14.35
CA THR A 282 -10.16 0.42 -13.51
C THR A 282 -9.31 0.87 -12.33
N PRO A 283 -9.82 0.77 -11.09
CA PRO A 283 -9.04 1.15 -9.91
C PRO A 283 -7.97 0.11 -9.60
N VAL A 284 -7.01 0.49 -8.76
CA VAL A 284 -6.02 -0.41 -8.17
C VAL A 284 -6.16 -0.40 -6.65
N ILE A 285 -5.99 -1.56 -6.00
CA ILE A 285 -5.99 -1.68 -4.54
C ILE A 285 -4.94 -2.70 -4.14
N PHE A 286 -3.81 -2.24 -3.58
CA PHE A 286 -2.68 -3.12 -3.25
C PHE A 286 -1.73 -2.50 -2.23
N ALA A 287 -0.92 -3.35 -1.60
CA ALA A 287 0.31 -2.94 -0.91
C ALA A 287 1.51 -3.47 -1.70
N VAL A 288 2.50 -2.62 -1.99
CA VAL A 288 3.72 -2.99 -2.71
C VAL A 288 4.60 -3.83 -1.81
N TRP A 289 5.00 -5.00 -2.30
CA TRP A 289 6.18 -5.70 -1.78
C TRP A 289 7.21 -5.76 -2.91
N ASP A 290 8.40 -5.23 -2.68
CA ASP A 290 9.51 -5.34 -3.61
C ASP A 290 10.79 -5.65 -2.82
N ALA A 291 11.69 -6.45 -3.41
CA ALA A 291 12.96 -6.82 -2.79
C ALA A 291 14.15 -6.01 -3.34
N GLY A 292 13.91 -5.12 -4.31
CA GLY A 292 14.86 -4.12 -4.77
C GLY A 292 14.88 -3.98 -6.29
N GLY A 293 15.61 -2.99 -6.77
CA GLY A 293 15.54 -2.56 -8.17
C GLY A 293 15.53 -1.04 -8.19
N ASN A 294 15.18 -0.46 -9.33
CA ASN A 294 14.74 0.93 -9.40
C ASN A 294 13.29 0.94 -9.89
N ASP A 295 12.36 1.13 -8.96
CA ASP A 295 10.95 0.82 -9.11
C ASP A 295 10.11 2.08 -9.33
N THR A 296 8.94 1.93 -9.94
CA THR A 296 8.07 3.05 -10.33
C THR A 296 6.61 2.78 -10.00
N LEU A 297 5.97 3.70 -9.27
CA LEU A 297 4.52 3.83 -9.25
C LEU A 297 4.07 4.65 -10.46
N ASP A 298 3.51 3.99 -11.47
CA ASP A 298 3.01 4.65 -12.68
C ASP A 298 1.48 4.76 -12.62
N PHE A 299 1.00 5.97 -12.33
CA PHE A 299 -0.42 6.30 -12.29
C PHE A 299 -0.83 7.27 -13.41
N SER A 300 -0.04 7.31 -14.49
CA SER A 300 -0.17 8.25 -15.60
C SER A 300 -1.49 8.25 -16.33
N GLY A 301 -2.20 7.12 -16.33
CA GLY A 301 -3.48 7.01 -17.01
C GLY A 301 -4.67 7.58 -16.25
N TYR A 302 -4.53 7.98 -14.98
CA TYR A 302 -5.63 8.56 -14.21
C TYR A 302 -5.80 10.07 -14.45
N THR A 303 -7.01 10.57 -14.19
CA THR A 303 -7.39 11.97 -14.44
C THR A 303 -7.87 12.69 -13.19
N GLN A 304 -8.08 11.95 -12.11
CA GLN A 304 -8.42 12.46 -10.79
C GLN A 304 -7.16 13.04 -10.15
N SER A 305 -7.31 14.01 -9.25
CA SER A 305 -6.23 14.40 -8.35
C SER A 305 -5.82 13.24 -7.46
N GLN A 306 -4.51 13.03 -7.32
CA GLN A 306 -3.92 11.92 -6.60
C GLN A 306 -3.05 12.44 -5.44
N LEU A 307 -2.88 11.59 -4.43
CA LEU A 307 -1.78 11.68 -3.49
C LEU A 307 -0.92 10.43 -3.70
N ILE A 308 0.34 10.62 -4.08
CA ILE A 308 1.30 9.53 -4.26
C ILE A 308 2.41 9.75 -3.24
N ASP A 309 2.60 8.78 -2.35
CA ASP A 309 3.59 8.83 -1.28
C ASP A 309 4.51 7.61 -1.41
N LEU A 310 5.81 7.88 -1.58
CA LEU A 310 6.85 6.87 -1.80
C LEU A 310 7.49 6.34 -0.51
N ASN A 311 7.07 6.81 0.66
CA ASN A 311 7.59 6.33 1.94
C ASN A 311 7.01 4.95 2.30
N ASP A 312 7.83 4.13 2.95
CA ASP A 312 7.42 2.79 3.34
C ASP A 312 6.38 2.81 4.47
N GLY A 313 5.35 1.97 4.38
CA GLY A 313 4.24 1.97 5.32
C GLY A 313 3.25 3.14 5.18
N HIS A 314 3.41 3.99 4.16
CA HIS A 314 2.49 5.08 3.86
C HIS A 314 1.40 4.68 2.86
N PHE A 315 0.30 5.42 2.86
CA PHE A 315 -0.83 5.26 1.95
C PHE A 315 -0.92 6.39 0.93
N SER A 316 -1.28 6.00 -0.30
CA SER A 316 -1.58 6.86 -1.44
C SER A 316 -3.07 6.86 -1.78
N ASN A 317 -3.55 7.96 -2.36
CA ASN A 317 -4.90 8.12 -2.92
C ASN A 317 -4.79 8.10 -4.44
N VAL A 318 -5.19 6.99 -5.08
CA VAL A 318 -4.89 6.74 -6.50
C VAL A 318 -6.17 6.48 -7.28
N GLY A 319 -6.30 7.09 -8.46
CA GLY A 319 -7.41 6.83 -9.38
C GLY A 319 -8.81 7.21 -8.84
N GLY A 320 -8.89 8.20 -7.94
CA GLY A 320 -10.13 8.66 -7.32
C GLY A 320 -10.60 7.86 -6.10
N LEU A 321 -9.78 6.92 -5.63
CA LEU A 321 -9.96 6.22 -4.36
C LEU A 321 -9.15 6.90 -3.25
N THR A 322 -9.31 6.45 -2.00
CA THR A 322 -8.60 7.00 -0.83
C THR A 322 -7.96 5.88 -0.04
N GLY A 323 -6.65 5.99 0.22
CA GLY A 323 -5.87 5.02 0.99
C GLY A 323 -5.89 3.61 0.40
N ASN A 324 -5.86 3.52 -0.92
CA ASN A 324 -6.02 2.25 -1.67
C ASN A 324 -4.70 1.64 -2.13
N VAL A 325 -3.63 2.43 -2.20
CA VAL A 325 -2.28 1.97 -2.49
C VAL A 325 -1.40 2.21 -1.28
N ALA A 326 -0.59 1.24 -0.88
CA ALA A 326 0.41 1.39 0.17
C ALA A 326 1.76 0.79 -0.26
N ILE A 327 2.83 1.15 0.42
CA ILE A 327 4.14 0.50 0.30
C ILE A 327 4.39 -0.30 1.58
N ALA A 328 4.80 -1.57 1.48
CA ALA A 328 5.07 -2.38 2.67
C ALA A 328 6.31 -1.88 3.42
N ALA A 329 6.34 -2.04 4.74
CA ALA A 329 7.47 -1.63 5.56
C ALA A 329 8.79 -2.28 5.10
N GLY A 330 9.84 -1.48 4.98
CA GLY A 330 11.17 -1.85 4.50
C GLY A 330 11.31 -1.99 2.99
N VAL A 331 10.31 -1.60 2.20
CA VAL A 331 10.38 -1.53 0.74
C VAL A 331 10.74 -0.12 0.32
N VAL A 332 11.69 0.01 -0.61
CA VAL A 332 12.01 1.29 -1.27
C VAL A 332 11.36 1.29 -2.64
N VAL A 333 10.69 2.38 -3.00
CA VAL A 333 10.21 2.64 -4.36
C VAL A 333 10.73 4.01 -4.78
N GLU A 334 11.51 4.06 -5.86
CA GLU A 334 12.29 5.25 -6.20
C GLU A 334 11.53 6.26 -7.04
N ASN A 335 10.49 5.87 -7.78
CA ASN A 335 9.94 6.74 -8.81
C ASN A 335 8.41 6.80 -8.77
N ALA A 336 7.88 7.97 -9.14
CA ALA A 336 6.45 8.22 -9.25
C ALA A 336 6.10 8.96 -10.53
N ILE A 337 5.00 8.55 -11.16
CA ILE A 337 4.42 9.23 -12.32
C ILE A 337 2.94 9.53 -12.02
N GLY A 338 2.64 10.81 -11.85
CA GLY A 338 1.31 11.37 -11.71
C GLY A 338 0.49 11.29 -13.01
N GLY A 339 -0.79 11.63 -12.90
CA GLY A 339 -1.78 11.56 -13.95
C GLY A 339 -1.95 12.89 -14.70
N SER A 340 -3.20 13.21 -15.01
CA SER A 340 -3.59 14.50 -15.59
C SER A 340 -4.39 15.40 -14.63
N GLY A 341 -4.54 14.96 -13.38
CA GLY A 341 -5.15 15.72 -12.30
C GLY A 341 -4.13 16.64 -11.63
N ALA A 342 -4.59 17.51 -10.72
CA ALA A 342 -3.67 18.25 -9.87
C ALA A 342 -3.21 17.33 -8.74
N ASP A 343 -2.03 16.74 -8.89
CA ASP A 343 -1.53 15.68 -8.02
C ASP A 343 -0.62 16.24 -6.92
N THR A 344 -0.54 15.52 -5.79
CA THR A 344 0.50 15.73 -4.77
C THR A 344 1.37 14.49 -4.75
N ILE A 345 2.67 14.66 -4.97
CA ILE A 345 3.63 13.56 -5.04
C ILE A 345 4.73 13.84 -4.02
N LEU A 346 4.88 12.91 -3.08
CA LEU A 346 5.87 12.96 -2.00
C LEU A 346 6.89 11.86 -2.23
N GLY A 347 8.15 12.26 -2.36
CA GLY A 347 9.29 11.37 -2.39
C GLY A 347 9.62 10.76 -1.02
N ASN A 348 10.74 10.07 -0.95
CA ASN A 348 11.27 9.46 0.26
C ASN A 348 12.70 9.96 0.54
N GLU A 349 13.48 9.27 1.36
CA GLU A 349 14.85 9.66 1.71
C GLU A 349 15.92 9.24 0.69
N PHE A 350 15.49 8.61 -0.42
CA PHE A 350 16.36 8.14 -1.50
C PHE A 350 16.18 9.01 -2.74
N ALA A 351 17.17 8.94 -3.65
CA ALA A 351 17.09 9.65 -4.92
C ALA A 351 15.87 9.19 -5.74
N ASN A 352 14.94 10.11 -5.98
CA ASN A 352 13.71 9.86 -6.71
C ASN A 352 13.69 10.49 -8.11
N THR A 353 12.96 9.85 -9.03
CA THR A 353 12.49 10.53 -10.25
C THR A 353 10.98 10.72 -10.18
N ILE A 354 10.54 11.96 -10.09
CA ILE A 354 9.14 12.32 -9.93
C ILE A 354 8.64 13.10 -11.16
N ARG A 355 7.51 12.67 -11.72
CA ARG A 355 6.85 13.33 -12.84
C ARG A 355 5.40 13.65 -12.48
N GLY A 356 5.04 14.94 -12.41
CA GLY A 356 3.65 15.39 -12.24
C GLY A 356 2.77 15.10 -13.47
N ASN A 357 3.36 15.26 -14.66
CA ASN A 357 2.73 15.17 -15.99
C ASN A 357 1.84 16.37 -16.33
N ALA A 358 0.53 16.30 -16.13
CA ALA A 358 -0.36 17.39 -16.46
C ALA A 358 -1.24 17.70 -15.27
N GLY A 359 -1.52 18.97 -15.04
CA GLY A 359 -2.19 19.36 -13.80
C GLY A 359 -1.43 20.50 -13.15
N ASN A 360 -1.91 20.97 -12.00
CA ASN A 360 -1.11 21.90 -11.18
C ASN A 360 -0.59 21.07 -10.02
N ASP A 361 0.59 20.50 -10.19
CA ASP A 361 1.09 19.46 -9.31
C ASP A 361 1.88 20.06 -8.14
N ARG A 362 1.87 19.37 -7.00
CA ARG A 362 2.71 19.65 -5.83
C ARG A 362 3.69 18.52 -5.69
N ILE A 363 4.97 18.81 -5.82
CA ILE A 363 6.04 17.81 -5.86
C ILE A 363 7.02 18.11 -4.74
N ASP A 364 7.16 17.17 -3.82
CA ASP A 364 8.19 17.15 -2.79
C ASP A 364 9.14 15.99 -3.10
N GLY A 365 10.44 16.28 -3.25
CA GLY A 365 11.47 15.28 -3.50
C GLY A 365 11.79 14.43 -2.27
N GLY A 366 11.56 14.98 -1.07
CA GLY A 366 12.08 14.40 0.17
C GLY A 366 13.59 14.60 0.27
N GLY A 367 14.28 13.61 0.81
CA GLY A 367 15.74 13.63 0.90
C GLY A 367 16.35 12.86 -0.26
N GLY A 368 17.52 13.25 -0.74
CA GLY A 368 18.14 12.53 -1.84
C GLY A 368 18.77 13.47 -2.83
N ALA A 369 18.91 13.01 -4.06
CA ALA A 369 19.35 13.86 -5.17
C ALA A 369 18.35 13.65 -6.30
N ASP A 370 17.29 14.45 -6.28
CA ASP A 370 16.07 14.11 -7.00
C ASP A 370 15.99 14.74 -8.38
N LEU A 371 15.29 14.04 -9.27
CA LEU A 371 14.97 14.51 -10.62
C LEU A 371 13.49 14.82 -10.71
N LEU A 372 13.17 16.11 -10.65
CA LEU A 372 11.80 16.59 -10.54
C LEU A 372 11.32 17.18 -11.87
N TYR A 373 10.15 16.72 -12.32
CA TYR A 373 9.47 17.18 -13.51
C TYR A 373 8.05 17.59 -13.16
N GLY A 374 7.71 18.86 -13.33
CA GLY A 374 6.33 19.34 -13.15
C GLY A 374 5.46 18.88 -14.31
N GLY A 375 5.96 19.11 -15.53
CA GLY A 375 5.24 18.84 -16.75
C GLY A 375 4.44 20.06 -17.22
N SER A 376 3.16 19.89 -17.54
CA SER A 376 2.31 20.98 -18.02
C SER A 376 1.34 21.45 -16.95
N GLY A 377 1.41 22.73 -16.63
CA GLY A 377 0.49 23.40 -15.74
C GLY A 377 1.23 24.45 -14.92
N ALA A 378 0.71 24.76 -13.74
CA ALA A 378 1.37 25.63 -12.78
C ALA A 378 1.78 24.80 -11.56
N ASP A 379 2.98 24.25 -11.61
CA ASP A 379 3.46 23.26 -10.66
C ASP A 379 4.17 23.94 -9.48
N THR A 380 4.23 23.27 -8.33
CA THR A 380 4.92 23.75 -7.14
C THR A 380 5.89 22.68 -6.66
N PHE A 381 7.17 23.01 -6.63
CA PHE A 381 8.23 22.18 -6.05
C PHE A 381 8.46 22.63 -4.61
N LEU A 382 8.25 21.74 -3.66
CA LEU A 382 8.35 21.99 -2.22
C LEU A 382 9.71 21.54 -1.71
N PHE A 383 10.23 22.28 -0.73
CA PHE A 383 11.34 21.86 0.10
C PHE A 383 11.02 22.25 1.54
N ASP A 384 11.01 21.26 2.43
CA ASP A 384 10.58 21.38 3.81
C ASP A 384 11.77 21.38 4.79
N ALA A 385 12.93 20.91 4.35
CA ALA A 385 14.18 20.98 5.12
C ALA A 385 15.40 21.30 4.24
N LEU A 386 16.44 21.87 4.86
CA LEU A 386 17.73 22.08 4.20
C LEU A 386 18.36 20.77 3.70
N THR A 387 18.02 19.64 4.34
CA THR A 387 18.52 18.31 3.99
C THR A 387 17.91 17.74 2.73
N ASP A 388 16.78 18.27 2.28
CA ASP A 388 16.08 17.78 1.10
C ASP A 388 16.96 17.92 -0.14
N SER A 389 17.77 18.99 -0.18
CA SER A 389 18.72 19.22 -1.26
C SER A 389 20.10 19.64 -0.73
N ALA A 390 20.73 18.72 0.00
CA ALA A 390 22.04 18.96 0.59
C ALA A 390 23.12 19.19 -0.50
N PRO A 391 24.19 19.97 -0.26
CA PRO A 391 25.20 20.29 -1.28
C PRO A 391 25.92 19.10 -1.93
N ASN A 392 25.87 17.92 -1.32
CA ASN A 392 26.43 16.66 -1.84
C ASN A 392 25.39 15.74 -2.51
N ALA A 393 24.10 16.10 -2.45
CA ALA A 393 22.97 15.38 -3.01
C ALA A 393 21.94 16.44 -3.45
N ILE A 394 22.19 17.05 -4.61
CA ILE A 394 21.41 18.20 -5.07
C ILE A 394 20.27 17.76 -5.98
N ASP A 395 19.17 18.47 -5.88
CA ASP A 395 17.98 18.25 -6.68
C ASP A 395 18.06 19.03 -7.98
N ARG A 396 17.32 18.51 -8.95
CA ARG A 396 17.26 19.06 -10.29
C ARG A 396 15.82 19.12 -10.73
N ILE A 397 15.31 20.34 -10.84
CA ILE A 397 14.02 20.64 -11.48
C ILE A 397 14.28 20.82 -12.97
N LEU A 398 13.75 19.92 -13.80
CA LEU A 398 14.27 19.71 -15.15
C LEU A 398 13.45 20.39 -16.27
N ASP A 399 12.23 20.85 -15.99
CA ASP A 399 11.28 21.44 -16.95
C ASP A 399 10.58 22.71 -16.45
N PHE A 400 11.18 23.42 -15.49
CA PHE A 400 10.61 24.62 -14.88
C PHE A 400 10.23 25.73 -15.87
N THR A 401 9.02 26.28 -15.70
CA THR A 401 8.45 27.37 -16.49
C THR A 401 8.24 28.61 -15.62
N SER A 402 9.17 29.55 -15.70
CA SER A 402 9.10 30.84 -14.97
C SER A 402 7.79 31.60 -15.26
N GLY A 403 7.19 32.13 -14.19
CA GLY A 403 5.89 32.81 -14.21
C GLY A 403 4.68 31.87 -14.19
N SER A 404 4.86 30.55 -14.33
CA SER A 404 3.84 29.53 -14.15
C SER A 404 4.12 28.73 -12.87
N ASP A 405 5.28 28.08 -12.86
CA ASP A 405 5.70 27.18 -11.79
C ASP A 405 6.26 27.96 -10.60
N ARG A 406 6.29 27.31 -9.44
CA ARG A 406 6.79 27.86 -8.19
C ARG A 406 7.73 26.91 -7.47
N ILE A 407 8.63 27.52 -6.72
CA ILE A 407 9.49 26.85 -5.75
C ILE A 407 9.09 27.38 -4.38
N ASP A 408 8.70 26.49 -3.49
CA ASP A 408 8.23 26.82 -2.15
C ASP A 408 9.29 26.43 -1.13
N LEU A 409 9.93 27.43 -0.53
CA LEU A 409 10.93 27.27 0.54
C LEU A 409 10.38 27.76 1.89
N SER A 410 9.07 28.06 1.97
CA SER A 410 8.47 28.72 3.14
C SER A 410 8.36 27.83 4.37
N ALA A 411 8.60 26.53 4.25
CA ALA A 411 8.68 25.62 5.38
C ALA A 411 10.07 25.62 6.06
N ILE A 412 11.09 26.14 5.38
CA ILE A 412 12.47 26.17 5.89
C ILE A 412 12.70 27.47 6.66
N ASP A 413 12.86 27.34 7.98
CA ASP A 413 13.27 28.47 8.81
C ASP A 413 14.71 28.89 8.49
N ALA A 414 14.85 30.06 7.88
CA ALA A 414 16.15 30.61 7.48
C ALA A 414 17.04 30.99 8.68
N ASN A 415 16.51 31.01 9.92
CA ASN A 415 17.28 31.30 11.12
C ASN A 415 16.73 30.60 12.39
N ALA A 416 17.05 29.33 12.55
CA ALA A 416 16.70 28.55 13.76
C ALA A 416 17.22 29.13 15.10
N GLY A 417 18.09 30.15 15.07
CA GLY A 417 18.54 30.87 16.26
C GLY A 417 17.57 31.93 16.77
N VAL A 418 16.51 32.24 16.02
CA VAL A 418 15.48 33.22 16.36
C VAL A 418 14.11 32.52 16.43
N SER A 419 13.24 33.00 17.32
CA SER A 419 11.92 32.39 17.51
C SER A 419 10.99 32.72 16.35
N GLY A 420 10.30 31.70 15.83
CA GLY A 420 9.36 31.80 14.73
C GLY A 420 9.97 31.23 13.45
N ASP A 421 9.28 31.38 12.34
CA ASP A 421 9.76 31.01 11.01
C ASP A 421 10.27 32.25 10.26
N GLN A 422 11.52 32.24 9.80
CA GLN A 422 12.15 33.37 9.11
C GLN A 422 12.34 33.09 7.63
N ALA A 423 11.93 34.05 6.80
CA ALA A 423 12.17 34.01 5.37
C ALA A 423 13.65 34.26 5.02
N PHE A 424 14.15 33.58 3.98
CA PHE A 424 15.46 33.86 3.43
C PHE A 424 15.55 35.26 2.81
N THR A 425 16.71 35.90 2.93
CA THR A 425 17.03 37.18 2.31
C THR A 425 17.79 36.98 1.01
N ARG A 426 17.23 37.45 -0.11
CA ARG A 426 17.86 37.38 -1.43
C ARG A 426 19.09 38.29 -1.50
N VAL A 427 20.24 37.74 -1.87
CA VAL A 427 21.51 38.47 -2.03
C VAL A 427 22.25 38.04 -3.30
N SER A 428 23.17 38.88 -3.80
CA SER A 428 23.98 38.54 -4.98
C SER A 428 25.18 37.64 -4.65
N ALA A 429 25.58 37.57 -3.38
CA ALA A 429 26.61 36.68 -2.84
C ALA A 429 26.48 36.63 -1.32
N PHE A 430 26.87 35.51 -0.69
CA PHE A 430 26.84 35.38 0.77
C PHE A 430 27.80 36.37 1.43
N SER A 431 27.28 37.18 2.36
CA SER A 431 28.07 38.12 3.16
C SER A 431 28.51 37.53 4.51
N GLY A 432 27.91 36.40 4.89
CA GLY A 432 28.02 35.79 6.22
C GLY A 432 26.98 36.33 7.20
N ALA A 433 25.87 36.84 6.68
CA ALA A 433 24.66 37.01 7.49
C ALA A 433 23.84 35.72 7.39
N VAL A 434 23.18 35.37 8.49
CA VAL A 434 22.28 34.21 8.57
C VAL A 434 21.08 34.38 7.65
N GLY A 435 20.60 33.28 7.06
CA GLY A 435 19.36 33.22 6.28
C GLY A 435 19.46 33.94 4.94
N GLN A 436 20.52 33.67 4.17
CA GLN A 436 20.74 34.25 2.85
C GLN A 436 20.43 33.26 1.73
N ALA A 437 19.87 33.76 0.63
CA ALA A 437 19.63 32.99 -0.59
C ALA A 437 20.29 33.65 -1.80
N VAL A 438 21.01 32.86 -2.60
CA VAL A 438 21.67 33.28 -3.84
C VAL A 438 21.04 32.53 -5.02
N PHE A 439 20.75 33.28 -6.09
CA PHE A 439 20.19 32.75 -7.34
C PHE A 439 21.15 33.09 -8.49
N ALA A 440 21.77 32.09 -9.09
CA ALA A 440 22.81 32.27 -10.09
C ALA A 440 22.47 31.53 -11.39
N TYR A 441 22.18 32.27 -12.45
CA TYR A 441 21.89 31.72 -13.78
C TYR A 441 23.16 31.62 -14.64
N ASP A 442 23.39 30.44 -15.21
CA ASP A 442 24.43 30.19 -16.21
C ASP A 442 23.81 29.98 -17.60
N SER A 443 24.02 30.95 -18.48
CA SER A 443 23.52 30.91 -19.86
C SER A 443 24.20 29.86 -20.75
N ALA A 444 25.37 29.34 -20.38
CA ALA A 444 26.07 28.33 -21.18
C ALA A 444 25.43 26.95 -21.00
N THR A 445 24.95 26.66 -19.79
CA THR A 445 24.28 25.40 -19.43
C THR A 445 22.75 25.52 -19.40
N ASN A 446 22.22 26.76 -19.44
CA ASN A 446 20.80 27.06 -19.24
C ASN A 446 20.29 26.51 -17.90
N VAL A 447 21.04 26.74 -16.83
CA VAL A 447 20.71 26.29 -15.47
C VAL A 447 20.79 27.47 -14.50
N THR A 448 19.79 27.59 -13.63
CA THR A 448 19.85 28.44 -12.45
C THR A 448 20.18 27.58 -11.23
N SER A 449 21.26 27.91 -10.52
CA SER A 449 21.55 27.34 -9.21
C SER A 449 20.96 28.23 -8.12
N VAL A 450 20.28 27.59 -7.16
CA VAL A 450 19.79 28.23 -5.94
C VAL A 450 20.62 27.70 -4.78
N SER A 451 21.10 28.59 -3.93
CA SER A 451 21.94 28.24 -2.77
C SER A 451 21.46 28.99 -1.54
N LEU A 452 21.25 28.27 -0.44
CA LEU A 452 20.78 28.81 0.83
C LEU A 452 21.88 28.67 1.90
N ASP A 453 22.18 29.75 2.61
CA ASP A 453 23.08 29.79 3.78
C ASP A 453 22.24 30.21 4.99
N ALA A 454 21.82 29.21 5.77
CA ALA A 454 20.98 29.35 6.95
C ALA A 454 21.80 29.55 8.23
N ASN A 455 23.12 29.35 8.21
CA ASN A 455 23.96 29.44 9.41
C ASN A 455 24.92 30.67 9.41
N GLY A 456 25.07 31.33 8.27
CA GLY A 456 25.88 32.55 8.09
C GLY A 456 27.38 32.32 7.93
N ASP A 457 27.85 31.11 7.64
CA ASP A 457 29.27 30.78 7.48
C ASP A 457 29.82 31.06 6.07
N ARG A 458 28.96 31.48 5.12
CA ARG A 458 29.23 31.69 3.69
C ARG A 458 29.35 30.42 2.86
N ILE A 459 28.96 29.28 3.43
CA ILE A 459 28.85 28.00 2.75
C ILE A 459 27.36 27.72 2.61
N ALA A 460 26.94 27.21 1.45
CA ALA A 460 25.55 26.83 1.27
C ALA A 460 25.23 25.59 2.11
N ASP A 461 24.16 25.65 2.91
CA ASP A 461 23.58 24.53 3.64
C ASP A 461 22.65 23.69 2.75
N MET A 462 22.09 24.30 1.70
CA MET A 462 21.24 23.65 0.70
C MET A 462 21.55 24.21 -0.70
N VAL A 463 21.56 23.33 -1.70
CA VAL A 463 21.75 23.70 -3.11
C VAL A 463 20.85 22.84 -3.99
N PHE A 464 20.09 23.48 -4.88
CA PHE A 464 19.37 22.80 -5.95
C PHE A 464 19.53 23.53 -7.29
N GLN A 465 19.19 22.84 -8.37
CA GLN A 465 19.30 23.34 -9.73
C GLN A 465 17.96 23.36 -10.44
N VAL A 466 17.76 24.38 -11.25
CA VAL A 466 16.58 24.57 -12.09
C VAL A 466 17.05 24.70 -13.53
N ASN A 467 16.58 23.84 -14.42
CA ASN A 467 16.79 24.02 -15.85
C ASN A 467 15.96 25.21 -16.34
N GLY A 468 16.63 26.18 -16.94
CA GLY A 468 16.03 27.43 -17.42
C GLY A 468 16.28 28.62 -16.50
N THR A 469 15.64 29.72 -16.88
CA THR A 469 15.67 30.97 -16.10
C THR A 469 14.63 30.94 -15.00
N LEU A 470 14.98 31.47 -13.84
CA LEU A 470 14.11 31.65 -12.69
C LEU A 470 14.02 33.15 -12.36
N ASN A 471 12.82 33.67 -12.12
CA ASN A 471 12.60 34.99 -11.54
C ASN A 471 12.35 34.86 -10.03
N PRO A 472 13.34 35.13 -9.17
CA PRO A 472 13.22 34.87 -7.74
C PRO A 472 12.11 35.64 -7.03
N THR A 473 11.57 36.70 -7.64
CA THR A 473 10.50 37.52 -7.03
C THR A 473 9.09 37.04 -7.35
N ILE A 474 8.94 36.21 -8.39
CA ILE A 474 7.64 35.68 -8.85
C ILE A 474 7.57 34.18 -8.58
N ASP A 475 8.68 33.49 -8.82
CA ASP A 475 8.73 32.04 -8.91
C ASP A 475 9.12 31.38 -7.59
N VAL A 476 9.61 32.14 -6.61
CA VAL A 476 10.13 31.59 -5.34
C VAL A 476 9.38 32.19 -4.16
N ILE A 477 8.75 31.32 -3.38
CA ILE A 477 8.11 31.64 -2.11
C ILE A 477 9.17 31.43 -1.01
N LEU A 478 9.37 32.45 -0.18
CA LEU A 478 10.32 32.48 0.94
C LEU A 478 9.60 32.84 2.23
#